data_AF-A0A366DEK4-F1
#
_entry.id   AF-A0A366DEK4-F1
#
_cell.length_a   1.000
_cell.length_b   1.000
_cell.length_c   1.000
_cell.angle_alpha   90.00
_cell.angle_beta   90.00
_cell.angle_gamma   90.00
#
_symmetry.space_group_name_H-M   'P 1'
#
loop_
_entity.id
_entity.type
_entity.pdbx_description
1 polymer ?
#
loop_
_entity_poly.entity_id
_entity_poly.type
_entity_poly.pdbx_seq_one_letter_code
_entity_poly.pdbx_strand_id
1 'polypeptide(L)'
;MTIVTQLRPRLRGQRHEGPFGPDLDLAEQQRRARQRLDDEADDAFTSALSNRELLANRAAAEMIRGLERKDQLRLAKATIRHRARRRRAEFADAEAFADAVAMHRRTVSPEARVARLLRSSRRISAVLTGVMAVGIVWGAVNVQHNVAAGLPLSDPRFWLSFAIEPMVTVPLIAMMNLAATAAREGRAIDRSRLVLVEGALLALVLTLSTGPYIAARDFMRAIEFGVAPVMIAVVVVMHGVANREFAGMIASSPALAAADGGKLPAA
;
A
#
# COMPACT_ATOMS: atom_id res chain seq x y z
N MET A 1 -79.75 -18.16 52.59
CA MET A 1 -79.91 -17.40 51.32
C MET A 1 -80.70 -18.28 50.37
N THR A 2 -81.85 -17.77 49.96
CA THR A 2 -83.07 -18.53 49.68
C THR A 2 -83.17 -18.90 48.20
N ILE A 3 -83.22 -20.20 47.90
CA ILE A 3 -83.66 -20.74 46.61
C ILE A 3 -85.06 -21.31 46.85
N VAL A 4 -86.08 -20.61 46.34
CA VAL A 4 -87.47 -21.10 46.32
C VAL A 4 -87.68 -21.77 44.98
N THR A 5 -87.59 -23.11 44.94
CA THR A 5 -88.00 -23.90 43.78
C THR A 5 -89.24 -24.68 44.17
N GLN A 6 -90.35 -24.36 43.50
CA GLN A 6 -91.65 -24.95 43.74
C GLN A 6 -91.65 -26.46 43.48
N LEU A 7 -92.07 -27.21 44.49
CA LEU A 7 -92.32 -28.65 44.41
C LEU A 7 -93.66 -28.89 43.71
N ARG A 8 -93.61 -29.42 42.48
CA ARG A 8 -94.75 -30.06 41.82
C ARG A 8 -95.09 -31.40 42.53
N PRO A 9 -96.36 -31.80 42.59
CA PRO A 9 -96.76 -33.00 43.31
C PRO A 9 -96.28 -34.26 42.60
N ARG A 10 -95.71 -35.19 43.36
CA ARG A 10 -95.30 -36.52 42.89
C ARG A 10 -96.54 -37.35 42.55
N LEU A 11 -96.55 -37.83 41.31
CA LEU A 11 -97.41 -38.86 40.76
C LEU A 11 -97.49 -40.09 41.68
N ARG A 12 -98.71 -40.53 41.97
CA ARG A 12 -98.98 -41.86 42.53
C ARG A 12 -99.83 -42.64 41.53
N GLY A 13 -99.28 -43.75 41.07
CA GLY A 13 -99.83 -44.67 40.06
C GLY A 13 -98.81 -44.83 38.93
N GLN A 14 -98.29 -46.00 38.58
CA GLN A 14 -98.78 -47.35 38.79
C GLN A 14 -97.63 -48.34 38.46
N ARG A 15 -97.74 -49.55 39.04
CA ARG A 15 -97.21 -50.85 38.58
C ARG A 15 -95.68 -51.09 38.66
N HIS A 16 -95.32 -52.00 39.57
CA HIS A 16 -94.15 -52.87 39.42
C HIS A 16 -94.35 -53.73 38.17
N GLU A 17 -93.64 -53.40 37.10
CA GLU A 17 -93.24 -54.37 36.08
C GLU A 17 -91.88 -54.93 36.53
N GLY A 18 -91.70 -56.25 36.44
CA GLY A 18 -90.40 -56.88 36.71
C GLY A 18 -89.31 -56.31 35.79
N PRO A 19 -88.03 -56.68 35.97
CA PRO A 19 -86.93 -56.19 35.13
C PRO A 19 -87.13 -56.51 33.64
N PHE A 20 -88.10 -57.36 33.35
CA PHE A 20 -88.54 -57.75 32.03
C PHE A 20 -90.05 -57.49 31.88
N GLY A 21 -90.41 -56.40 31.20
CA GLY A 21 -91.81 -56.03 30.92
C GLY A 21 -92.52 -57.01 29.97
N PRO A 22 -93.87 -56.98 29.92
CA PRO A 22 -94.69 -58.00 29.23
C PRO A 22 -94.56 -58.03 27.68
N ASP A 23 -93.83 -57.10 27.07
CA ASP A 23 -93.58 -57.02 25.62
C ASP A 23 -92.10 -57.28 25.26
N LEU A 24 -91.46 -58.25 25.92
CA LEU A 24 -90.07 -58.58 25.64
C LEU A 24 -89.89 -59.58 24.51
N ASP A 25 -89.62 -59.03 23.32
CA ASP A 25 -89.06 -59.80 22.21
C ASP A 25 -87.59 -60.15 22.50
N LEU A 26 -87.39 -61.32 23.11
CA LEU A 26 -86.08 -61.88 23.43
C LEU A 26 -85.22 -62.08 22.17
N ALA A 27 -85.81 -62.32 21.01
CA ALA A 27 -85.07 -62.48 19.76
C ALA A 27 -84.45 -61.15 19.32
N GLU A 28 -85.18 -60.04 19.53
CA GLU A 28 -84.66 -58.70 19.27
C GLU A 28 -83.54 -58.31 20.24
N GLN A 29 -83.68 -58.62 21.52
CA GLN A 29 -82.60 -58.38 22.49
C GLN A 29 -81.34 -59.19 22.18
N GLN A 30 -81.50 -60.46 21.79
CA GLN A 30 -80.38 -61.31 21.42
C GLN A 30 -79.68 -60.83 20.14
N ARG A 31 -80.45 -60.39 19.13
CA ARG A 31 -79.89 -59.75 17.92
C ARG A 31 -79.08 -58.52 18.28
N ARG A 32 -79.62 -57.60 19.10
CA ARG A 32 -78.91 -56.40 19.56
C ARG A 32 -77.68 -56.69 20.42
N ALA A 33 -77.67 -57.79 21.16
CA ALA A 33 -76.50 -58.18 21.95
C ALA A 33 -75.38 -58.76 21.09
N ARG A 34 -75.72 -59.59 20.09
CA ARG A 34 -74.76 -60.12 19.12
C ARG A 34 -74.17 -59.02 18.24
N GLN A 35 -75.02 -58.10 17.78
CA GLN A 35 -74.59 -56.96 17.00
C GLN A 35 -73.60 -56.07 17.78
N ARG A 36 -73.84 -55.85 19.09
CA ARG A 36 -72.87 -55.14 19.95
C ARG A 36 -71.53 -55.86 20.10
N LEU A 37 -71.52 -57.19 20.16
CA LEU A 37 -70.28 -57.97 20.24
C LEU A 37 -69.52 -57.96 18.92
N ASP A 38 -70.23 -58.03 17.79
CA ASP A 38 -69.63 -57.91 16.46
C ASP A 38 -69.07 -56.49 16.24
N ASP A 39 -69.80 -55.46 16.70
CA ASP A 39 -69.34 -54.06 16.65
C ASP A 39 -68.14 -53.83 17.60
N GLU A 40 -68.10 -54.45 18.79
CA GLU A 40 -66.95 -54.38 19.72
C GLU A 40 -65.72 -55.15 19.25
N ALA A 41 -65.93 -56.24 18.48
CA ALA A 41 -64.86 -57.04 17.89
C ALA A 41 -64.25 -56.39 16.63
N ASP A 42 -64.85 -55.30 16.13
CA ASP A 42 -64.29 -54.52 15.03
C ASP A 42 -63.01 -53.81 15.50
N ASP A 43 -61.89 -54.21 14.91
CA ASP A 43 -60.55 -53.67 15.18
C ASP A 43 -60.46 -52.16 14.88
N ALA A 44 -61.45 -51.59 14.18
CA ALA A 44 -61.61 -50.15 14.04
C ALA A 44 -61.79 -49.43 15.39
N PHE A 45 -62.41 -50.05 16.40
CA PHE A 45 -62.60 -49.41 17.71
C PHE A 45 -61.31 -49.31 18.54
N THR A 46 -60.37 -50.23 18.33
CA THR A 46 -59.08 -50.29 19.03
C THR A 46 -57.96 -49.58 18.28
N SER A 47 -58.02 -49.55 16.94
CA SER A 47 -56.99 -48.96 16.08
C SER A 47 -57.27 -47.52 15.66
N ALA A 48 -58.53 -47.08 15.66
CA ALA A 48 -58.87 -45.71 15.32
C ALA A 48 -58.42 -44.75 16.42
N LEU A 49 -57.65 -43.72 16.03
CA LEU A 49 -57.28 -42.64 16.92
C LEU A 49 -58.54 -41.97 17.47
N SER A 50 -58.53 -41.70 18.78
CA SER A 50 -59.58 -40.92 19.40
C SER A 50 -59.63 -39.51 18.80
N ASN A 51 -60.80 -38.88 18.82
CA ASN A 51 -60.96 -37.50 18.35
C ASN A 51 -59.97 -36.53 19.03
N ARG A 52 -59.62 -36.80 20.29
CA ARG A 52 -58.64 -36.00 21.03
C ARG A 52 -57.23 -36.14 20.44
N GLU A 53 -56.82 -37.34 20.06
CA GLU A 53 -55.52 -37.60 19.44
C GLU A 53 -55.43 -37.04 18.02
N LEU A 54 -56.52 -37.14 17.23
CA LEU A 54 -56.58 -36.52 15.90
C LEU A 54 -56.40 -35.00 15.97
N LEU A 55 -57.05 -34.34 16.93
CA LEU A 55 -56.88 -32.90 17.17
C LEU A 55 -55.45 -32.56 17.63
N ALA A 56 -54.86 -33.37 18.51
CA ALA A 56 -53.48 -33.18 18.97
C ALA A 56 -52.47 -33.33 17.83
N ASN A 57 -52.62 -34.36 16.99
CA ASN A 57 -51.77 -34.58 15.82
C ASN A 57 -51.89 -33.45 14.80
N ARG A 58 -53.11 -32.94 14.57
CA ARG A 58 -53.34 -31.78 13.69
C ARG A 58 -52.66 -30.53 14.24
N ALA A 59 -52.80 -30.25 15.53
CA ALA A 59 -52.14 -29.11 16.18
C ALA A 59 -50.61 -29.20 16.08
N ALA A 60 -50.03 -30.40 16.29
CA ALA A 60 -48.60 -30.63 16.14
C ALA A 60 -48.14 -30.39 14.69
N ALA A 61 -48.85 -30.92 13.70
CA ALA A 61 -48.53 -30.74 12.29
C ALA A 61 -48.65 -29.27 11.83
N GLU A 62 -49.61 -28.52 12.38
CA GLU A 62 -49.75 -27.08 12.12
C GLU A 62 -48.61 -26.28 12.75
N MET A 63 -48.17 -26.67 13.96
CA MET A 63 -47.03 -26.05 14.63
C MET A 63 -45.73 -26.29 13.88
N ILE A 64 -45.48 -27.52 13.39
CA ILE A 64 -44.32 -27.86 12.56
C ILE A 64 -44.30 -27.00 11.28
N ARG A 65 -45.42 -26.93 10.54
CA ARG A 65 -45.55 -26.05 9.36
C ARG A 65 -45.33 -24.58 9.69
N GLY A 66 -45.68 -24.14 10.89
CA GLY A 66 -45.40 -22.80 11.39
C GLY A 66 -43.91 -22.54 11.62
N LEU A 67 -43.19 -23.52 12.19
CA LEU A 67 -41.75 -23.45 12.44
C LEU A 67 -40.93 -23.49 11.15
N GLU A 68 -41.24 -24.40 10.24
CA GLU A 68 -40.56 -24.52 8.94
C GLU A 68 -40.63 -23.21 8.14
N ARG A 69 -41.81 -22.58 8.09
CA ARG A 69 -41.99 -21.28 7.43
C ARG A 69 -41.15 -20.18 8.07
N LYS A 70 -41.03 -20.18 9.42
CA LYS A 70 -40.18 -19.22 10.15
C LYS A 70 -38.70 -19.44 9.84
N ASP A 71 -38.25 -20.69 9.80
CA ASP A 71 -36.84 -21.01 9.53
C ASP A 71 -36.45 -20.74 8.08
N GLN A 72 -37.31 -21.07 7.11
CA GLN A 72 -37.12 -20.68 5.71
C GLN A 72 -36.98 -19.16 5.57
N LEU A 73 -37.86 -18.39 6.24
CA LEU A 73 -37.77 -16.92 6.22
C LEU A 73 -36.48 -16.42 6.87
N ARG A 74 -36.02 -17.03 7.97
CA ARG A 74 -34.77 -16.65 8.64
C ARG A 74 -33.55 -16.90 7.75
N LEU A 75 -33.48 -18.05 7.10
CA LEU A 75 -32.40 -18.40 6.16
C LEU A 75 -32.39 -17.46 4.94
N ALA A 76 -33.57 -17.18 4.36
CA ALA A 76 -33.68 -16.21 3.27
C ALA A 76 -33.20 -14.81 3.69
N LYS A 77 -33.58 -14.33 4.89
CA LYS A 77 -33.10 -13.05 5.41
C LYS A 77 -31.59 -13.06 5.67
N ALA A 78 -31.05 -14.14 6.23
CA ALA A 78 -29.63 -14.27 6.52
C ALA A 78 -28.78 -14.27 5.24
N THR A 79 -29.19 -15.01 4.21
CA THR A 79 -28.50 -15.06 2.92
C THR A 79 -28.53 -13.72 2.18
N ILE A 80 -29.67 -13.00 2.21
CA ILE A 80 -29.75 -11.64 1.65
C ILE A 80 -28.80 -10.68 2.39
N ARG A 81 -28.81 -10.71 3.73
CA ARG A 81 -27.91 -9.87 4.55
C ARG A 81 -26.44 -10.20 4.29
N HIS A 82 -26.08 -11.48 4.19
CA HIS A 82 -24.72 -11.91 3.91
C HIS A 82 -24.25 -11.44 2.53
N ARG A 83 -25.07 -11.62 1.48
CA ARG A 83 -24.78 -11.11 0.13
C ARG A 83 -24.63 -9.59 0.11
N ALA A 84 -25.48 -8.87 0.84
CA ALA A 84 -25.38 -7.41 0.93
C ALA A 84 -24.09 -6.95 1.63
N ARG A 85 -23.70 -7.62 2.73
CA ARG A 85 -22.43 -7.34 3.43
C ARG A 85 -21.22 -7.64 2.55
N ARG A 86 -21.22 -8.79 1.88
CA ARG A 86 -20.14 -9.18 0.97
C ARG A 86 -19.96 -8.18 -0.17
N ARG A 87 -21.05 -7.75 -0.82
CA ARG A 87 -20.99 -6.72 -1.86
C ARG A 87 -20.41 -5.40 -1.35
N ARG A 88 -20.80 -4.95 -0.15
CA ARG A 88 -20.23 -3.73 0.45
C ARG A 88 -18.73 -3.86 0.70
N ALA A 89 -18.28 -5.01 1.18
CA ALA A 89 -16.85 -5.28 1.36
C ALA A 89 -16.12 -5.29 0.01
N GLU A 90 -16.66 -5.97 -1.02
CA GLU A 90 -16.09 -5.99 -2.37
C GLU A 90 -16.00 -4.57 -2.98
N PHE A 91 -17.02 -3.72 -2.78
CA PHE A 91 -16.95 -2.31 -3.21
C PHE A 91 -15.89 -1.53 -2.44
N ALA A 92 -15.80 -1.70 -1.13
CA ALA A 92 -14.77 -1.03 -0.32
C ALA A 92 -13.35 -1.49 -0.69
N ASP A 93 -13.16 -2.77 -0.97
CA ASP A 93 -11.88 -3.33 -1.43
C ASP A 93 -11.52 -2.78 -2.83
N ALA A 94 -12.50 -2.65 -3.72
CA ALA A 94 -12.31 -2.07 -5.04
C ALA A 94 -11.95 -0.58 -4.97
N GLU A 95 -12.59 0.18 -4.09
CA GLU A 95 -12.25 1.59 -3.81
C GLU A 95 -10.84 1.70 -3.23
N ALA A 96 -10.50 0.90 -2.22
CA ALA A 96 -9.16 0.88 -1.62
C ALA A 96 -8.07 0.49 -2.63
N PHE A 97 -8.35 -0.47 -3.52
CA PHE A 97 -7.45 -0.85 -4.60
C PHE A 97 -7.31 0.28 -5.63
N ALA A 98 -8.40 0.93 -6.03
CA ALA A 98 -8.38 2.07 -6.93
C ALA A 98 -7.58 3.24 -6.35
N ASP A 99 -7.74 3.52 -5.06
CA ASP A 99 -6.98 4.53 -4.32
C ASP A 99 -5.50 4.17 -4.24
N ALA A 100 -5.18 2.90 -3.93
CA ALA A 100 -3.80 2.42 -3.91
C ALA A 100 -3.14 2.55 -5.29
N VAL A 101 -3.85 2.21 -6.38
CA VAL A 101 -3.38 2.39 -7.76
C VAL A 101 -3.24 3.87 -8.10
N ALA A 102 -4.18 4.73 -7.71
CA ALA A 102 -4.10 6.17 -7.93
C ALA A 102 -2.92 6.80 -7.18
N MET A 103 -2.70 6.40 -5.92
CA MET A 103 -1.58 6.83 -5.10
C MET A 103 -0.24 6.31 -5.66
N HIS A 104 -0.20 5.05 -6.12
CA HIS A 104 0.96 4.50 -6.81
C HIS A 104 1.24 5.24 -8.13
N ARG A 105 0.23 5.58 -8.92
CA ARG A 105 0.39 6.41 -10.13
C ARG A 105 0.91 7.80 -9.81
N ARG A 106 0.52 8.41 -8.68
CA ARG A 106 1.04 9.71 -8.24
C ARG A 106 2.51 9.62 -7.78
N THR A 107 2.90 8.54 -7.11
CA THR A 107 4.30 8.35 -6.67
C THR A 107 5.23 7.92 -7.81
N VAL A 108 4.72 7.14 -8.76
CA VAL A 108 5.43 6.62 -9.94
C VAL A 108 5.28 7.54 -11.16
N SER A 109 4.57 8.68 -11.04
CA SER A 109 4.32 9.55 -12.19
C SER A 109 5.65 9.91 -12.90
N PRO A 110 5.70 9.81 -14.24
CA PRO A 110 6.92 10.08 -15.01
C PRO A 110 7.51 11.47 -14.69
N GLU A 111 6.66 12.46 -14.47
CA GLU A 111 7.03 13.81 -14.05
C GLU A 111 7.65 13.86 -12.65
N ALA A 112 7.08 13.15 -11.67
CA ALA A 112 7.65 13.05 -10.32
C ALA A 112 9.01 12.35 -10.34
N ARG A 113 9.22 11.38 -11.25
CA ARG A 113 10.54 10.75 -11.46
C ARG A 113 11.56 11.76 -11.98
N VAL A 114 11.23 12.56 -13.00
CA VAL A 114 12.11 13.63 -13.51
C VAL A 114 12.42 14.64 -12.40
N ALA A 115 11.41 15.08 -11.65
CA ALA A 115 11.59 16.02 -10.56
C ALA A 115 12.48 15.47 -9.43
N ARG A 116 12.36 14.17 -9.08
CA ARG A 116 13.25 13.50 -8.13
C ARG A 116 14.68 13.41 -8.64
N LEU A 117 14.88 13.03 -9.90
CA LEU A 117 16.20 12.96 -10.53
C LEU A 117 16.87 14.33 -10.56
N LEU A 118 16.15 15.40 -10.91
CA LEU A 118 16.68 16.75 -10.93
C LEU A 118 17.06 17.24 -9.52
N ARG A 119 16.22 16.97 -8.51
CA ARG A 119 16.55 17.28 -7.11
C ARG A 119 17.78 16.51 -6.62
N SER A 120 17.87 15.22 -6.95
CA SER A 120 19.01 14.38 -6.61
C SER A 120 20.29 14.90 -7.26
N SER A 121 20.24 15.18 -8.58
CA SER A 121 21.34 15.78 -9.32
C SER A 121 21.78 17.09 -8.67
N ARG A 122 20.86 18.03 -8.38
CA ARG A 122 21.20 19.30 -7.71
C ARG A 122 21.85 19.09 -6.34
N ARG A 123 21.37 18.16 -5.52
CA ARG A 123 21.96 17.86 -4.21
C ARG A 123 23.37 17.28 -4.35
N ILE A 124 23.54 16.29 -5.22
CA ILE A 124 24.85 15.64 -5.44
C ILE A 124 25.83 16.65 -6.02
N SER A 125 25.42 17.45 -7.00
CA SER A 125 26.25 18.54 -7.52
C SER A 125 26.62 19.53 -6.41
N ALA A 126 25.69 19.94 -5.55
CA ALA A 126 25.98 20.84 -4.43
C ALA A 126 26.95 20.24 -3.41
N VAL A 127 26.81 18.96 -3.07
CA VAL A 127 27.74 18.25 -2.18
C VAL A 127 29.14 18.21 -2.79
N LEU A 128 29.25 17.83 -4.06
CA LEU A 128 30.53 17.78 -4.76
C LEU A 128 31.17 19.16 -4.89
N THR A 129 30.38 20.20 -5.17
CA THR A 129 30.85 21.59 -5.16
C THR A 129 31.35 22.00 -3.78
N GLY A 130 30.66 21.61 -2.71
CA GLY A 130 31.09 21.85 -1.34
C GLY A 130 32.43 21.16 -1.03
N VAL A 131 32.59 19.90 -1.42
CA VAL A 131 33.86 19.16 -1.25
C VAL A 131 34.99 19.82 -2.03
N MET A 132 34.75 20.26 -3.27
CA MET A 132 35.75 21.00 -4.06
C MET A 132 36.15 22.31 -3.39
N ALA A 133 35.19 23.07 -2.85
CA ALA A 133 35.48 24.32 -2.14
C ALA A 133 36.37 24.08 -0.90
N VAL A 134 36.08 23.03 -0.12
CA VAL A 134 36.92 22.62 1.02
C VAL A 134 38.33 22.23 0.54
N GLY A 135 38.42 21.47 -0.54
CA GLY A 135 39.70 21.09 -1.16
C GLY A 135 40.53 22.30 -1.59
N ILE A 136 39.91 23.31 -2.21
CA ILE A 136 40.58 24.56 -2.60
C ILE A 136 41.11 25.31 -1.38
N VAL A 137 40.32 25.42 -0.30
CA VAL A 137 40.77 26.09 0.93
C VAL A 137 41.96 25.35 1.53
N TRP A 138 41.90 24.03 1.62
CA TRP A 138 42.99 23.21 2.12
C TRP A 138 44.25 23.33 1.25
N GLY A 139 44.11 23.23 -0.08
CA GLY A 139 45.20 23.40 -1.03
C GLY A 139 45.84 24.78 -0.94
N ALA A 140 45.04 25.85 -0.79
CA ALA A 140 45.53 27.21 -0.63
C ALA A 140 46.36 27.37 0.64
N VAL A 141 45.95 26.76 1.76
CA VAL A 141 46.73 26.74 3.01
C VAL A 141 48.05 25.99 2.81
N ASN A 142 48.02 24.84 2.12
CA ASN A 142 49.24 24.07 1.86
C ASN A 142 50.23 24.83 0.96
N VAL A 143 49.75 25.36 -0.17
CA VAL A 143 50.58 26.15 -1.10
C VAL A 143 51.12 27.40 -0.39
N GLN A 144 50.32 28.06 0.44
CA GLN A 144 50.80 29.16 1.27
C GLN A 144 51.91 28.71 2.22
N HIS A 145 51.75 27.57 2.90
CA HIS A 145 52.77 27.06 3.81
C HIS A 145 54.08 26.73 3.09
N ASN A 146 54.00 26.27 1.84
CA ASN A 146 55.17 25.90 1.03
C ASN A 146 55.84 27.11 0.36
N VAL A 147 55.06 28.02 -0.22
CA VAL A 147 55.55 29.16 -1.03
C VAL A 147 55.84 30.38 -0.18
N ALA A 148 55.06 30.61 0.87
CA ALA A 148 55.22 31.74 1.78
C ALA A 148 55.93 31.39 3.08
N ALA A 149 56.61 30.24 3.14
CA ALA A 149 57.46 29.86 4.27
C ALA A 149 58.48 30.97 4.56
N GLY A 150 58.34 31.62 5.73
CA GLY A 150 59.24 32.69 6.17
C GLY A 150 58.80 34.12 5.81
N LEU A 151 57.65 34.32 5.16
CA LEU A 151 57.10 35.67 4.97
C LEU A 151 56.38 36.18 6.23
N PRO A 152 56.61 37.44 6.66
CA PRO A 152 55.88 38.04 7.76
C PRO A 152 54.43 38.37 7.35
N LEU A 153 53.52 38.35 8.33
CA LEU A 153 52.08 38.67 8.14
C LEU A 153 51.82 40.06 7.55
N SER A 154 52.80 40.97 7.67
CA SER A 154 52.76 42.34 7.12
C SER A 154 53.11 42.41 5.64
N ASP A 155 53.66 41.35 5.03
CA ASP A 155 53.98 41.33 3.61
C ASP A 155 52.73 41.00 2.77
N PRO A 156 52.32 41.86 1.82
CA PRO A 156 51.20 41.57 0.92
C PRO A 156 51.31 40.24 0.17
N ARG A 157 52.53 39.76 -0.09
CA ARG A 157 52.80 38.48 -0.77
C ARG A 157 52.31 37.27 0.03
N PHE A 158 52.30 37.37 1.36
CA PHE A 158 51.74 36.35 2.24
C PHE A 158 50.27 36.10 1.90
N TRP A 159 49.48 37.18 1.79
CA TRP A 159 48.06 37.09 1.45
C TRP A 159 47.82 36.67 0.00
N LEU A 160 48.68 37.12 -0.92
CA LEU A 160 48.57 36.78 -2.34
C LEU A 160 48.80 35.28 -2.61
N SER A 161 49.63 34.60 -1.81
CA SER A 161 49.89 33.17 -1.99
C SER A 161 48.66 32.28 -1.80
N PHE A 162 47.66 32.71 -1.02
CA PHE A 162 46.39 31.98 -0.90
C PHE A 162 45.59 31.97 -2.22
N ALA A 163 45.84 32.90 -3.13
CA ALA A 163 45.16 32.97 -4.43
C ALA A 163 45.77 32.02 -5.48
N ILE A 164 47.00 31.52 -5.26
CA ILE A 164 47.71 30.67 -6.23
C ILE A 164 46.91 29.40 -6.53
N GLU A 165 46.45 28.70 -5.48
CA GLU A 165 45.67 27.47 -5.64
C GLU A 165 44.33 27.70 -6.36
N PRO A 166 43.48 28.66 -5.95
CA PRO A 166 42.26 29.02 -6.69
C PRO A 166 42.50 29.38 -8.16
N MET A 167 43.60 30.07 -8.49
CA MET A 167 43.90 30.47 -9.87
C MET A 167 44.10 29.29 -10.81
N VAL A 168 44.52 28.12 -10.29
CA VAL A 168 44.70 26.90 -11.09
C VAL A 168 43.45 26.03 -11.04
N THR A 169 42.84 25.87 -9.87
CA THR A 169 41.72 24.94 -9.66
C THR A 169 40.39 25.47 -10.20
N VAL A 170 40.13 26.78 -10.15
CA VAL A 170 38.88 27.37 -10.63
C VAL A 170 38.72 27.22 -12.16
N PRO A 171 39.72 27.53 -13.01
CA PRO A 171 39.63 27.28 -14.45
C PRO A 171 39.41 25.80 -14.79
N LEU A 172 40.00 24.88 -14.03
CA LEU A 172 39.82 23.44 -14.22
C LEU A 172 38.35 23.03 -13.97
N ILE A 173 37.77 23.48 -12.85
CA ILE A 173 36.35 23.28 -12.54
C ILE A 173 35.44 23.97 -13.58
N ALA A 174 35.80 25.16 -14.04
CA ALA A 174 35.03 25.88 -15.06
C ALA A 174 35.03 25.14 -16.41
N MET A 175 36.18 24.63 -16.85
CA MET A 175 36.31 23.81 -18.06
C MET A 175 35.50 22.52 -17.98
N MET A 176 35.52 21.85 -16.83
CA MET A 176 34.67 20.68 -16.56
C MET A 176 33.17 20.99 -16.70
N ASN A 177 32.72 22.12 -16.13
CA ASN A 177 31.34 22.56 -16.24
C ASN A 177 30.96 22.94 -17.68
N LEU A 178 31.87 23.60 -18.40
CA LEU A 178 31.68 23.93 -19.81
C LEU A 178 31.55 22.66 -20.65
N ALA A 179 32.41 21.66 -20.44
CA ALA A 179 32.36 20.37 -21.10
C ALA A 179 31.08 19.60 -20.81
N ALA A 180 30.65 19.57 -19.55
CA ALA A 180 29.39 18.94 -19.14
C ALA A 180 28.18 19.64 -19.74
N THR A 181 28.20 20.97 -19.84
CA THR A 181 27.11 21.78 -20.42
C THR A 181 27.03 21.63 -21.93
N ALA A 182 28.17 21.69 -22.62
CA ALA A 182 28.20 21.48 -24.07
C ALA A 182 27.74 20.08 -24.48
N ALA A 183 28.09 19.06 -23.69
CA ALA A 183 27.59 17.70 -23.91
C ALA A 183 26.05 17.61 -23.76
N ARG A 184 25.44 18.41 -22.87
CA ARG A 184 23.97 18.49 -22.73
C ARG A 184 23.30 19.18 -23.92
N GLU A 185 23.98 20.15 -24.53
CA GLU A 185 23.48 20.86 -25.71
C GLU A 185 23.81 20.16 -27.04
N GLY A 186 24.33 18.93 -26.99
CA GLY A 186 24.71 18.17 -28.19
C GLY A 186 25.88 18.78 -28.96
N ARG A 187 26.63 19.71 -28.37
CA ARG A 187 27.82 20.30 -28.99
C ARG A 187 29.04 19.40 -28.79
N ALA A 188 29.74 19.14 -29.89
CA ALA A 188 31.02 18.46 -29.85
C ALA A 188 32.12 19.45 -29.43
N ILE A 189 32.63 19.30 -28.21
CA ILE A 189 33.90 19.90 -27.79
C ILE A 189 35.02 18.91 -28.12
N ASP A 190 36.14 19.42 -28.62
CA ASP A 190 37.37 18.64 -28.78
C ASP A 190 37.89 18.17 -27.41
N ARG A 191 37.46 16.97 -27.00
CA ARG A 191 37.81 16.37 -25.71
C ARG A 191 39.31 16.17 -25.56
N SER A 192 40.05 16.02 -26.66
CA SER A 192 41.49 15.78 -26.59
C SER A 192 42.23 17.01 -26.05
N ARG A 193 41.88 18.21 -26.54
CA ARG A 193 42.45 19.47 -26.05
C ARG A 193 42.03 19.76 -24.62
N LEU A 194 40.78 19.46 -24.27
CA LEU A 194 40.29 19.63 -22.90
C LEU A 194 41.08 18.78 -21.90
N VAL A 195 41.26 17.48 -22.20
CA VAL A 195 42.02 16.54 -21.36
C VAL A 195 43.49 16.96 -21.27
N LEU A 196 44.07 17.49 -22.34
CA LEU A 196 45.46 17.98 -22.32
C LEU A 196 45.61 19.19 -21.40
N VAL A 197 44.70 20.17 -21.47
CA VAL A 197 44.71 21.35 -20.60
C VAL A 197 44.45 20.96 -19.14
N GLU A 198 43.47 20.08 -18.90
CA GLU A 198 43.14 19.56 -17.57
C GLU A 198 44.31 18.80 -16.96
N GLY A 199 44.95 17.93 -17.75
CA GLY A 199 46.13 17.19 -17.33
C GLY A 199 47.32 18.10 -17.02
N ALA A 200 47.54 19.15 -17.82
CA ALA A 200 48.61 20.13 -17.57
C ALA A 200 48.38 20.92 -16.28
N LEU A 201 47.14 21.39 -16.03
CA LEU A 201 46.78 22.10 -14.81
C LEU A 201 46.88 21.20 -13.58
N LEU A 202 46.42 19.96 -13.66
CA LEU A 202 46.50 18.99 -12.57
C LEU A 202 47.96 18.62 -12.26
N ALA A 203 48.78 18.41 -13.29
CA ALA A 203 50.21 18.20 -13.13
C ALA A 203 50.89 19.40 -12.48
N LEU A 204 50.48 20.63 -12.82
CA LEU A 204 50.98 21.84 -12.19
C LEU A 204 50.64 21.88 -10.70
N VAL A 205 49.37 21.69 -10.30
CA VAL A 205 48.95 21.67 -8.88
C VAL A 205 49.70 20.59 -8.10
N LEU A 206 49.80 19.38 -8.66
CA LEU A 206 50.50 18.27 -8.01
C LEU A 206 51.99 18.58 -7.84
N THR A 207 52.62 19.16 -8.85
CA THR A 207 54.03 19.57 -8.80
C THR A 207 54.25 20.68 -7.79
N LEU A 208 53.36 21.67 -7.70
CA LEU A 208 53.45 22.73 -6.69
C LEU A 208 53.28 22.16 -5.28
N SER A 209 52.37 21.19 -5.11
CA SER A 209 52.07 20.61 -3.80
C SER A 209 53.14 19.63 -3.30
N THR A 210 53.76 18.87 -4.20
CA THR A 210 54.68 17.76 -3.86
C THR A 210 56.12 18.02 -4.25
N GLY A 211 56.37 18.90 -5.21
CA GLY A 211 57.68 19.15 -5.82
C GLY A 211 58.79 19.51 -4.83
N PRO A 212 58.59 20.41 -3.86
CA PRO A 212 59.61 20.72 -2.86
C PRO A 212 60.06 19.48 -2.07
N TYR A 213 59.12 18.60 -1.71
CA TYR A 213 59.38 17.39 -0.94
C TYR A 213 60.06 16.30 -1.77
N ILE A 214 59.66 16.16 -3.04
CA ILE A 214 60.33 15.26 -3.99
C ILE A 214 61.79 15.70 -4.21
N ALA A 215 62.03 17.00 -4.39
CA ALA A 215 63.37 17.56 -4.54
C ALA A 215 64.23 17.33 -3.28
N ALA A 216 63.62 17.40 -2.09
CA ALA A 216 64.25 17.10 -0.82
C ALA A 216 64.41 15.59 -0.53
N ARG A 217 63.96 14.70 -1.43
CA ARG A 217 63.90 13.23 -1.25
C ARG A 217 63.05 12.78 -0.04
N ASP A 218 62.13 13.62 0.42
CA ASP A 218 61.16 13.28 1.45
C ASP A 218 59.85 12.78 0.80
N PHE A 219 59.87 11.51 0.40
CA PHE A 219 58.72 10.90 -0.28
C PHE A 219 57.50 10.75 0.62
N MET A 220 57.68 10.65 1.94
CA MET A 220 56.56 10.51 2.87
C MET A 220 55.75 11.80 2.89
N ARG A 221 56.42 12.95 3.01
CA ARG A 221 55.74 14.26 2.90
C ARG A 221 55.21 14.52 1.50
N ALA A 222 55.92 14.11 0.44
CA ALA A 222 55.42 14.24 -0.92
C ALA A 222 54.08 13.50 -1.11
N ILE A 223 53.91 12.31 -0.53
CA ILE A 223 52.65 11.58 -0.54
C ILE A 223 51.58 12.35 0.24
N GLU A 224 51.88 12.74 1.48
CA GLU A 224 50.95 13.47 2.36
C GLU A 224 50.36 14.70 1.68
N PHE A 225 51.21 15.54 1.10
CA PHE A 225 50.80 16.77 0.41
C PHE A 225 50.24 16.52 -1.00
N GLY A 226 50.44 15.33 -1.57
CA GLY A 226 49.86 14.91 -2.84
C GLY A 226 48.43 14.39 -2.74
N VAL A 227 47.99 13.95 -1.55
CA VAL A 227 46.64 13.37 -1.36
C VAL A 227 45.55 14.37 -1.73
N ALA A 228 45.64 15.63 -1.27
CA ALA A 228 44.59 16.61 -1.47
C ALA A 228 44.34 16.94 -2.98
N PRO A 229 45.37 17.29 -3.78
CA PRO A 229 45.20 17.48 -5.23
C PRO A 229 44.62 16.26 -5.94
N VAL A 230 45.07 15.06 -5.60
CA VAL A 230 44.57 13.81 -6.18
C VAL A 230 43.10 13.60 -5.83
N MET A 231 42.70 13.84 -4.59
CA MET A 231 41.30 13.74 -4.17
C MET A 231 40.41 14.76 -4.88
N ILE A 232 40.89 16.00 -5.05
CA ILE A 232 40.15 17.03 -5.82
C ILE A 232 39.96 16.56 -7.25
N ALA A 233 41.00 16.06 -7.90
CA ALA A 233 40.92 15.52 -9.27
C ALA A 233 39.88 14.39 -9.38
N VAL A 234 39.88 13.44 -8.44
CA VAL A 234 38.89 12.34 -8.40
C VAL A 234 37.47 12.88 -8.24
N VAL A 235 37.26 13.84 -7.32
CA VAL A 235 35.94 14.46 -7.07
C VAL A 235 35.44 15.20 -8.31
N VAL A 236 36.34 15.93 -8.99
CA VAL A 236 36.07 16.62 -10.24
C VAL A 236 35.60 15.61 -11.30
N VAL A 237 36.38 14.56 -11.58
CA VAL A 237 36.01 13.50 -12.53
C VAL A 237 34.66 12.87 -12.17
N MET A 238 34.44 12.57 -10.89
CA MET A 238 33.18 11.99 -10.40
C MET A 238 31.99 12.93 -10.60
N HIS A 239 32.19 14.25 -10.45
CA HIS A 239 31.18 15.27 -10.75
C HIS A 239 30.80 15.26 -12.23
N GLY A 240 31.79 15.17 -13.12
CA GLY A 240 31.56 15.07 -14.56
C GLY A 240 30.81 13.79 -14.95
N VAL A 241 31.16 12.65 -14.37
CA VAL A 241 30.47 11.36 -14.58
C VAL A 241 29.03 11.44 -14.06
N ALA A 242 28.83 11.83 -12.80
CA ALA A 242 27.51 11.92 -12.20
C ALA A 242 26.57 12.85 -13.00
N ASN A 243 27.07 14.02 -13.43
CA ASN A 243 26.26 14.96 -14.21
C ASN A 243 25.87 14.42 -15.60
N ARG A 244 26.71 13.58 -16.22
CA ARG A 244 26.41 12.89 -17.49
C ARG A 244 25.38 11.79 -17.30
N GLU A 245 25.54 10.96 -16.27
CA GLU A 245 24.59 9.88 -15.94
C GLU A 245 23.21 10.45 -15.60
N PHE A 246 23.13 11.49 -14.76
CA PHE A 246 21.86 12.15 -14.48
C PHE A 246 21.22 12.76 -15.72
N ALA A 247 22.01 13.36 -16.62
CA ALA A 247 21.50 13.89 -17.89
C ALA A 247 20.95 12.76 -18.78
N GLY A 248 21.63 11.62 -18.88
CA GLY A 248 21.16 10.45 -19.60
C GLY A 248 19.86 9.85 -19.02
N MET A 249 19.77 9.76 -17.68
CA MET A 249 18.56 9.31 -16.99
C MET A 249 17.37 10.25 -17.17
N ILE A 250 17.62 11.56 -17.26
CA ILE A 250 16.59 12.56 -17.53
C ILE A 250 16.14 12.48 -19.00
N ALA A 251 17.09 12.43 -19.95
CA ALA A 251 16.81 12.36 -21.38
C ALA A 251 16.06 11.08 -21.79
N SER A 252 16.33 9.95 -21.13
CA SER A 252 15.62 8.67 -21.34
C SER A 252 14.27 8.58 -20.61
N SER A 253 13.80 9.68 -19.99
CA SER A 253 12.53 9.67 -19.28
C SER A 253 11.34 9.74 -20.26
N PRO A 254 10.36 8.81 -20.15
CA PRO A 254 9.17 8.83 -21.01
C PRO A 254 8.31 10.09 -20.83
N ALA A 255 8.48 10.83 -19.73
CA ALA A 255 7.82 12.12 -19.51
C ALA A 255 8.23 13.19 -20.54
N LEU A 256 9.52 13.23 -20.89
CA LEU A 256 10.06 14.18 -21.88
C LEU A 256 9.67 13.77 -23.30
N ALA A 257 9.67 12.47 -23.60
CA ALA A 257 9.20 11.96 -24.89
C ALA A 257 7.72 12.28 -25.15
N ALA A 258 6.87 12.20 -24.12
CA ALA A 258 5.46 12.60 -24.21
C ALA A 258 5.26 14.12 -24.38
N ALA A 259 6.14 14.93 -23.77
CA ALA A 259 6.11 16.39 -23.91
C ALA A 259 6.57 16.88 -25.30
N ASP A 260 7.56 16.22 -25.90
CA ASP A 260 8.02 16.54 -27.26
C ASP A 260 7.05 16.05 -28.34
N GLY A 261 6.39 14.90 -28.15
CA GLY A 261 5.35 14.40 -29.05
C GLY A 261 4.06 15.22 -29.06
N GLY A 262 3.85 16.10 -28.08
CA GLY A 262 2.69 17.01 -27.99
C GLY A 262 2.87 18.35 -28.72
N LYS A 263 4.08 18.66 -29.21
CA LYS A 263 4.32 19.85 -30.04
C LYS A 263 4.08 19.52 -31.51
N LEU A 264 2.85 19.71 -31.98
CA LEU A 264 2.56 19.81 -33.41
C LEU A 264 3.38 20.97 -34.03
N PRO A 265 3.92 20.81 -35.25
CA PRO A 265 4.59 21.90 -35.93
C PRO A 265 3.59 23.04 -36.18
N ALA A 266 3.95 24.25 -35.78
CA ALA A 266 3.24 25.45 -36.20
C ALA A 266 3.35 25.54 -37.73
N ALA A 267 2.19 25.49 -38.39
CA ALA A 267 2.02 25.71 -39.82
C ALA A 267 2.31 27.18 -40.19
#